data_AF-T1AVY6-F1
#
_entry.id   AF-T1AVY6-F1
#
_cell.length_a   1.000
_cell.length_b   1.000
_cell.length_c   1.000
_cell.angle_alpha   90.00
_cell.angle_beta   90.00
_cell.angle_gamma   90.00
#
_symmetry.space_group_name_H-M   'P 1'
#
loop_
_entity.id
_entity.type
_entity.pdbx_description
1 polymer ?
#
loop_
_entity_poly.entity_id
_entity_poly.type
_entity_poly.pdbx_seq_one_letter_code
_entity_poly.pdbx_strand_id
1 'polypeptide(L)' 'MRVLVYGAGAIGSLFGARLVASGHAVTLVGRPEHVDAIRSSGLRIEGDRAGVVALPADTAIP' A
#
# COMPACT_ATOMS: atom_id res chain seq x y z
N MET A 1 8.62 -12.69 2.07
CA MET A 1 9.21 -11.86 3.15
C MET A 1 8.15 -10.93 3.74
N ARG A 2 8.42 -10.30 4.89
CA ARG A 2 7.61 -9.21 5.45
C ARG A 2 8.30 -7.87 5.20
N VAL A 3 7.57 -6.91 4.63
CA VAL A 3 8.10 -5.60 4.24
C VAL A 3 7.21 -4.49 4.83
N LEU A 4 7.83 -3.48 5.42
CA LEU A 4 7.15 -2.24 5.80
C LEU A 4 7.62 -1.13 4.88
N VAL A 5 6.68 -0.48 4.20
CA VAL A 5 6.98 0.69 3.36
C VAL A 5 6.63 1.93 4.17
N TYR A 6 7.65 2.54 4.77
CA TYR A 6 7.51 3.81 5.47
C TYR A 6 7.47 4.96 4.46
N GLY A 7 6.28 5.51 4.21
CA GLY A 7 6.03 6.54 3.20
C GLY A 7 5.04 6.09 2.12
N ALA A 8 3.75 5.93 2.47
CA ALA A 8 2.65 5.61 1.55
C ALA A 8 2.21 6.80 0.68
N GLY A 9 3.15 7.44 0.01
CA GLY A 9 2.91 8.40 -1.08
C GLY A 9 2.90 7.70 -2.44
N ALA A 10 2.98 8.44 -3.55
CA ALA A 10 2.89 7.88 -4.89
C ALA A 10 3.83 6.68 -5.15
N ILE A 11 5.13 6.84 -4.87
CA ILE A 11 6.13 5.78 -5.13
C ILE A 11 6.01 4.64 -4.11
N GLY A 12 5.86 4.95 -2.82
CA GLY A 12 5.75 3.92 -1.79
C GLY A 12 4.52 3.03 -1.99
N SER A 13 3.38 3.63 -2.33
CA SER A 13 2.15 2.88 -2.65
C SER A 13 2.33 2.03 -3.91
N LEU A 14 2.95 2.58 -4.98
CA LEU A 14 3.22 1.80 -6.19
C LEU A 14 4.10 0.57 -5.91
N PHE A 15 5.24 0.76 -5.24
CA PHE A 15 6.12 -0.36 -4.90
C PHE A 15 5.47 -1.33 -3.92
N GLY A 16 4.74 -0.83 -2.92
CA GLY A 16 3.99 -1.66 -1.99
C GLY A 16 3.00 -2.59 -2.71
N ALA A 17 2.23 -2.05 -3.66
CA ALA A 17 1.33 -2.83 -4.50
C ALA A 17 2.07 -3.88 -5.35
N ARG A 18 3.23 -3.54 -5.92
CA ARG A 18 4.05 -4.49 -6.70
C ARG A 18 4.67 -5.60 -5.82
N LEU A 19 5.06 -5.26 -4.60
CA LEU A 19 5.58 -6.23 -3.64
C LEU A 19 4.49 -7.22 -3.19
N VAL A 20 3.27 -6.74 -2.95
CA VAL A 20 2.11 -7.62 -2.71
C VAL A 20 1.86 -8.53 -3.90
N ALA A 21 1.85 -7.98 -5.12
CA ALA A 21 1.64 -8.76 -6.35
C ALA A 21 2.71 -9.84 -6.61
N SER A 22 3.89 -9.71 -5.99
CA SER A 22 4.96 -10.73 -6.05
C SER A 22 4.94 -11.70 -4.85
N GLY A 23 3.88 -11.68 -4.03
CA GLY A 23 3.68 -12.64 -2.94
C GLY A 23 4.32 -12.23 -1.60
N HIS A 24 4.71 -10.96 -1.44
CA HIS A 24 5.26 -10.46 -0.18
C HIS A 24 4.15 -9.93 0.73
N ALA A 25 4.30 -10.13 2.05
CA ALA A 25 3.44 -9.49 3.03
C ALA A 25 3.91 -8.05 3.25
N VAL A 26 3.09 -7.06 2.89
CA VAL A 26 3.45 -5.64 2.92
C VAL A 26 2.51 -4.86 3.81
N THR A 27 3.06 -3.99 4.65
CA THR A 27 2.30 -2.94 5.36
C THR A 27 2.76 -1.57 4.88
N LEU A 28 1.81 -0.69 4.54
CA LEU A 28 2.09 0.70 4.21
C LEU A 28 1.98 1.58 5.47
N VAL A 29 2.90 2.52 5.64
CA VAL A 29 2.79 3.56 6.67
C VAL A 29 2.75 4.93 6.02
N GLY A 30 1.73 5.74 6.33
CA GLY A 30 1.52 7.02 5.65
C GLY A 30 0.60 8.00 6.38
N ARG A 31 0.11 8.99 5.65
CA ARG A 31 -0.79 10.03 6.19
C ARG A 31 -2.20 9.47 6.42
N PRO A 32 -2.92 9.91 7.47
CA PRO A 32 -4.24 9.39 7.82
C PRO A 32 -5.21 9.31 6.63
N GLU A 33 -5.34 10.38 5.85
CA GLU A 33 -6.27 10.46 4.72
C GLU A 33 -6.03 9.36 3.65
N HIS A 34 -4.77 9.06 3.32
CA HIS A 34 -4.44 8.01 2.36
C HIS A 34 -4.62 6.61 2.99
N VAL A 35 -4.27 6.45 4.26
CA VAL A 35 -4.44 5.21 5.01
C VAL A 35 -5.93 4.84 5.13
N ASP A 36 -6.79 5.80 5.44
CA ASP A 36 -8.23 5.59 5.56
C ASP A 36 -8.86 5.24 4.19
N ALA A 37 -8.40 5.88 3.11
CA ALA A 37 -8.80 5.52 1.75
C ALA A 37 -8.40 4.07 1.38
N ILE A 38 -7.17 3.66 1.72
CA ILE A 38 -6.71 2.27 1.50
C ILE A 38 -7.50 1.29 2.36
N ARG A 39 -7.75 1.60 3.64
CA ARG A 39 -8.52 0.72 4.55
C ARG A 39 -9.96 0.52 4.10
N SER A 40 -10.59 1.56 3.56
CA SER A 40 -11.99 1.51 3.11
C SER A 40 -12.18 0.87 1.74
N SER A 41 -11.26 1.10 0.80
CA SER A 41 -11.46 0.74 -0.62
C SER A 41 -10.31 -0.06 -1.25
N GLY A 42 -9.26 -0.34 -0.49
CA GLY A 42 -8.01 -0.88 -1.02
C GLY A 42 -7.15 0.18 -1.69
N LEU A 43 -5.90 -0.17 -2.00
CA LEU A 43 -5.00 0.71 -2.74
C LEU A 43 -5.28 0.57 -4.24
N ARG A 44 -5.85 1.61 -4.85
CA ARG A 44 -6.09 1.68 -6.29
C ARG A 44 -4.82 2.09 -7.04
N ILE A 45 -4.43 1.29 -8.01
CA ILE A 45 -3.34 1.56 -8.97
C ILE A 45 -3.96 1.72 -10.36
N GLU A 46 -3.47 2.71 -11.11
CA GLU A 46 -3.88 2.99 -12.48
C GLU A 46 -2.69 2.86 -13.44
N GLY A 47 -2.96 2.71 -14.75
CA GLY A 47 -1.96 2.50 -15.80
C GLY A 47 -1.79 1.05 -16.24
N ASP A 48 -0.63 0.72 -16.80
CA ASP A 48 -0.35 -0.55 -17.52
C ASP A 48 -0.58 -1.83 -16.69
N ARG A 49 -0.57 -1.70 -15.36
CA ARG A 49 -0.94 -2.79 -14.44
C ARG A 49 -1.82 -2.23 -13.33
N ALA A 50 -2.98 -1.74 -13.74
CA ALA A 50 -4.03 -1.22 -12.88
C ALA A 50 -4.71 -2.32 -12.07
N GLY A 51 -5.33 -1.92 -10.96
CA GLY A 51 -6.09 -2.81 -10.09
C GLY A 51 -6.27 -2.22 -8.71
N VAL A 52 -7.02 -2.93 -7.87
CA VAL A 52 -7.16 -2.60 -6.45
C VAL A 52 -6.44 -3.67 -5.65
N VAL A 53 -5.49 -3.25 -4.82
CA VAL A 53 -4.71 -4.13 -3.96
C VAL A 53 -5.20 -3.97 -2.52
N ALA A 54 -5.68 -5.06 -1.92
CA ALA A 54 -5.94 -5.10 -0.50
C ALA A 54 -4.63 -5.33 0.25
N LEU A 55 -4.24 -4.40 1.11
CA LEU A 55 -3.09 -4.56 1.99
C LEU A 55 -3.25 -3.74 3.28
N PRO A 56 -2.60 -4.17 4.38
CA PRO A 56 -2.54 -3.37 5.60
C PRO A 56 -1.93 -1.99 5.35
N ALA A 57 -2.53 -0.98 5.94
CA ALA A 57 -2.02 0.39 5.99
C ALA A 57 -2.21 0.97 7.40
N ASP A 58 -1.24 1.76 7.88
CA ASP A 58 -1.27 2.38 9.19
C ASP A 58 -0.64 3.79 9.18
N THR A 59 -0.93 4.58 10.22
CA THR A 59 -0.35 5.91 10.41
C THR A 59 0.88 5.87 11.32
N ALA A 60 1.10 4.76 12.03
CA ALA A 60 2.29 4.49 12.84
C ALA A 60 2.95 3.16 12.42
N ILE A 61 4.16 2.91 12.91
CA ILE A 61 4.83 1.61 12.72
C ILE A 61 4.20 0.61 13.71
N PRO A 62 3.57 -0.48 13.22
CA PRO A 62 2.92 -1.50 14.05
C PRO A 62 3.89 -2.54 14.62
#